data_AF-J9CSP3-F1
#
_entry.id   AF-J9CSP3-F1
#
_cell.length_a   1.000
_cell.length_b   1.000
_cell.length_c   1.000
_cell.angle_alpha   90.00
_cell.angle_beta   90.00
_cell.angle_gamma   90.00
#
_symmetry.space_group_name_H-M   'P 1'
#
loop_
_entity.id
_entity.type
_entity.pdbx_description
1 polymer ?
#
loop_
_entity_poly.entity_id
_entity_poly.type
_entity_poly.pdbx_seq_one_letter_code
_entity_poly.pdbx_strand_id
1 'polypeptide(L)'
;MRVSLLTCAPGTEIYALFGHTALRYENRTTGEDWVFNYGLFSFDAPHFVYRFVKGETDYQLGVSRFSSFQASYAMRGSSVYQQELNLTSAEKHRLWNLLEANYRPENRVYRYNFFYDNCTSRARRMIEQCVDGKVVYPQGNPSLSFRDIVHEFTAGHPWSELGIDLCLGSEADEPIDSLQQLFAPFYMRAAAQQAQIVSDGKWRP
;
A
#
# COMPACT_ATOMS: atom_id res chain seq x y z
N MET A 1 -11.06 18.61 -6.79
CA MET A 1 -9.95 17.65 -6.64
C MET A 1 -10.16 16.78 -5.42
N ARG A 2 -10.13 15.47 -5.61
CA ARG A 2 -10.25 14.44 -4.59
C ARG A 2 -9.01 13.57 -4.66
N VAL A 3 -8.50 13.19 -3.49
CA VAL A 3 -7.44 12.19 -3.38
C VAL A 3 -7.92 11.10 -2.44
N SER A 4 -7.65 9.84 -2.77
CA SER A 4 -8.15 8.72 -1.99
C SER A 4 -7.12 7.61 -1.86
N LEU A 5 -7.12 6.97 -0.68
CA LEU A 5 -6.45 5.70 -0.48
C LEU A 5 -7.35 4.59 -1.05
N LEU A 6 -6.79 3.78 -1.94
CA LEU A 6 -7.45 2.60 -2.47
C LEU A 6 -6.90 1.36 -1.76
N THR A 7 -7.79 0.47 -1.33
CA THR A 7 -7.45 -0.86 -0.82
C THR A 7 -8.17 -1.90 -1.65
N CYS A 8 -7.44 -2.78 -2.30
CA CYS A 8 -7.98 -3.84 -3.14
C CYS A 8 -7.99 -5.15 -2.37
N ALA A 9 -9.11 -5.86 -2.43
CA ALA A 9 -9.28 -7.12 -1.73
C ALA A 9 -8.29 -8.19 -2.21
N PRO A 10 -7.96 -9.18 -1.37
CA PRO A 10 -7.20 -10.35 -1.76
C PRO A 10 -7.74 -11.05 -3.01
N GLY A 11 -6.83 -11.69 -3.76
CA GLY A 11 -7.14 -12.63 -4.83
C GLY A 11 -6.76 -14.06 -4.44
N THR A 12 -6.82 -14.98 -5.39
CA THR A 12 -6.46 -16.40 -5.18
C THR A 12 -4.99 -16.71 -5.44
N GLU A 13 -4.32 -15.88 -6.22
CA GLU A 13 -2.91 -16.03 -6.55
C GLU A 13 -2.02 -15.60 -5.39
N ILE A 14 -0.86 -16.26 -5.21
CA ILE A 14 0.05 -16.02 -4.08
C ILE A 14 0.44 -14.53 -3.91
N TYR A 15 0.70 -13.83 -5.01
CA TYR A 15 1.06 -12.41 -5.01
C TYR A 15 -0.11 -11.47 -4.71
N ALA A 16 -1.34 -11.99 -4.71
CA ALA A 16 -2.56 -11.24 -4.47
C ALA A 16 -3.22 -11.57 -3.13
N LEU A 17 -2.70 -12.53 -2.35
CA LEU A 17 -3.29 -12.98 -1.08
C LEU A 17 -3.40 -11.85 -0.03
N PHE A 18 -2.48 -10.89 -0.06
CA PHE A 18 -2.43 -9.78 0.91
C PHE A 18 -3.31 -8.58 0.52
N GLY A 19 -3.88 -8.61 -0.69
CA GLY A 19 -4.53 -7.44 -1.30
C GLY A 19 -3.52 -6.43 -1.83
N HIS A 20 -3.97 -5.19 -2.07
CA HIS A 20 -3.11 -4.15 -2.64
C HIS A 20 -3.50 -2.74 -2.22
N THR A 21 -2.54 -1.83 -2.12
CA THR A 21 -2.76 -0.41 -1.82
C THR A 21 -2.31 0.48 -2.99
N ALA A 22 -3.13 1.47 -3.31
CA ALA A 22 -2.83 2.48 -4.33
C ALA A 22 -3.38 3.86 -3.93
N LEU A 23 -2.95 4.92 -4.61
CA LEU A 23 -3.48 6.27 -4.43
C LEU A 23 -4.26 6.69 -5.67
N ARG A 24 -5.47 7.20 -5.48
CA ARG A 24 -6.30 7.75 -6.56
C ARG A 24 -6.29 9.27 -6.51
N TYR A 25 -6.06 9.89 -7.65
CA TYR A 25 -6.24 11.32 -7.89
C TYR A 25 -7.41 11.53 -8.84
N GLU A 26 -8.42 12.29 -8.43
CA GLU A 26 -9.60 12.63 -9.24
C GLU A 26 -9.74 14.17 -9.34
N ASN A 27 -9.71 14.70 -10.56
CA ASN A 27 -10.02 16.08 -10.86
C ASN A 27 -11.19 16.16 -11.86
N ARG A 28 -12.39 16.42 -11.33
CA ARG A 28 -13.63 16.50 -12.12
C ARG A 28 -13.68 17.68 -13.09
N THR A 29 -12.90 18.73 -12.85
CA THR A 29 -12.88 19.90 -13.73
C THR A 29 -12.07 19.63 -15.01
N THR A 30 -10.99 18.86 -14.90
CA THR A 30 -10.12 18.49 -16.03
C THR A 30 -10.44 17.11 -16.61
N GLY A 31 -11.23 16.28 -15.91
CA GLY A 31 -11.52 14.90 -16.29
C GLY A 31 -10.38 13.92 -15.99
N GLU A 32 -9.40 14.35 -15.18
CA GLU A 32 -8.29 13.49 -14.75
C GLU A 32 -8.73 12.54 -13.65
N ASP A 33 -8.40 11.27 -13.81
CA ASP A 33 -8.76 10.21 -12.86
C ASP A 33 -7.71 9.11 -12.92
N TRP A 34 -6.67 9.29 -12.11
CA TRP A 34 -5.42 8.54 -12.15
C TRP A 34 -5.26 7.70 -10.90
N VAL A 35 -4.71 6.50 -11.06
CA VAL A 35 -4.30 5.63 -9.98
C VAL A 35 -2.79 5.47 -10.03
N PHE A 36 -2.14 5.82 -8.92
CA PHE A 36 -0.73 5.62 -8.66
C PHE A 36 -0.57 4.29 -7.93
N ASN A 37 -0.03 3.30 -8.65
CA ASN A 37 0.07 1.92 -8.26
C ASN A 37 1.53 1.53 -7.99
N TYR A 38 1.87 1.35 -6.71
CA TYR A 38 3.17 0.89 -6.25
C TYR A 38 3.26 -0.63 -6.27
N GLY A 39 3.32 -1.24 -7.43
CA GLY A 39 3.18 -2.70 -7.52
C GLY A 39 3.40 -3.28 -8.89
N LEU A 40 3.80 -2.48 -9.87
CA LEU A 40 4.09 -3.02 -11.19
C LEU A 40 5.47 -3.66 -11.17
N PHE A 41 5.52 -4.93 -11.58
CA PHE A 41 6.74 -5.71 -11.74
C PHE A 41 6.79 -6.29 -13.16
N SER A 42 7.99 -6.67 -13.61
CA SER A 42 8.13 -7.53 -14.79
C SER A 42 8.01 -8.99 -14.36
N PHE A 43 7.04 -9.70 -14.92
CA PHE A 43 6.86 -11.15 -14.70
C PHE A 43 7.97 -11.99 -15.38
N ASP A 44 8.83 -11.37 -16.19
CA ASP A 44 9.87 -12.07 -16.96
C ASP A 44 11.13 -12.37 -16.12
N ALA A 45 11.16 -11.96 -14.85
CA ALA A 45 12.27 -12.25 -13.95
C ALA A 45 12.19 -13.71 -13.44
N PRO A 46 13.22 -14.56 -13.66
CA PRO A 46 13.22 -15.93 -13.14
C PRO A 46 13.24 -15.95 -11.60
N HIS A 47 12.51 -16.92 -11.02
CA HIS A 47 12.36 -17.12 -9.56
C HIS A 47 11.62 -16.00 -8.81
N PHE A 48 10.57 -15.44 -9.42
CA PHE A 48 9.75 -14.35 -8.86
C PHE A 48 9.36 -14.55 -7.39
N VAL A 49 8.76 -15.68 -7.01
CA VAL A 49 8.29 -15.91 -5.62
C VAL A 49 9.45 -15.84 -4.62
N TYR A 50 10.59 -16.44 -4.94
CA TYR A 50 11.78 -16.40 -4.09
C TYR A 50 12.35 -14.98 -3.97
N ARG A 51 12.45 -14.24 -5.09
CA ARG A 51 12.94 -12.85 -5.08
C ARG A 51 11.98 -11.90 -4.38
N PHE A 52 10.67 -12.14 -4.51
CA PHE A 52 9.60 -11.40 -3.85
C PHE A 52 9.74 -11.46 -2.33
N VAL A 53 9.89 -12.68 -1.78
CA VAL A 53 10.02 -12.81 -0.32
C VAL A 53 11.39 -12.32 0.18
N LYS A 54 12.47 -12.49 -0.58
CA LYS A 54 13.79 -11.95 -0.23
C LYS A 54 13.92 -10.44 -0.37
N GLY A 55 12.94 -9.75 -0.96
CA GLY A 55 13.04 -8.32 -1.25
C GLY A 55 14.13 -7.99 -2.28
N GLU A 56 14.36 -8.87 -3.25
CA GLU A 56 15.38 -8.72 -4.30
C GLU A 56 14.81 -8.25 -5.64
N THR A 57 13.51 -7.95 -5.69
CA THR A 57 12.83 -7.56 -6.92
C THR A 57 12.75 -6.04 -7.01
N ASP A 58 13.14 -5.48 -8.16
CA ASP A 58 12.89 -4.06 -8.44
C ASP A 58 11.45 -3.89 -8.92
N TYR A 59 10.72 -2.99 -8.24
CA TYR A 59 9.36 -2.62 -8.57
C TYR A 59 9.33 -1.22 -9.15
N GLN A 60 8.27 -0.93 -9.90
CA GLN A 60 8.04 0.41 -10.42
C GLN A 60 6.66 0.94 -10.04
N LEU A 61 6.62 2.25 -9.79
CA LEU A 61 5.38 3.00 -9.74
C LEU A 61 4.75 3.05 -11.14
N GLY A 62 3.55 2.50 -11.24
CA GLY A 62 2.68 2.60 -12.40
C GLY A 62 1.61 3.68 -12.25
N VAL A 63 1.22 4.28 -13.37
CA VAL A 63 0.07 5.19 -13.43
C VAL A 63 -0.91 4.69 -14.48
N SER A 64 -2.18 4.54 -14.09
CA SER A 64 -3.26 4.10 -14.98
C SER A 64 -4.55 4.88 -14.73
N ARG A 65 -5.49 4.81 -15.66
CA ARG A 65 -6.85 5.34 -15.44
C ARG A 65 -7.58 4.52 -14.37
N PHE A 66 -8.34 5.19 -13.51
CA PHE A 66 -9.12 4.51 -12.47
C PHE A 66 -10.13 3.52 -13.05
N SER A 67 -10.77 3.85 -14.19
CA SER A 67 -11.71 2.95 -14.86
C SER A 67 -11.07 1.61 -15.26
N SER A 68 -9.88 1.64 -15.86
CA SER A 68 -9.13 0.43 -16.22
C SER A 68 -8.69 -0.36 -14.98
N PHE A 69 -8.21 0.34 -13.94
CA PHE A 69 -7.83 -0.29 -12.68
C PHE A 69 -9.02 -0.98 -12.01
N GLN A 70 -10.15 -0.28 -11.85
CA GLN A 70 -11.35 -0.85 -11.26
C GLN A 70 -11.87 -2.04 -12.07
N ALA A 71 -11.87 -1.95 -13.41
CA ALA A 71 -12.31 -3.03 -14.28
C ALA A 71 -11.46 -4.29 -14.10
N SER A 72 -10.13 -4.18 -13.93
CA SER A 72 -9.28 -5.36 -13.73
C SER A 72 -9.61 -6.11 -12.43
N TYR A 73 -9.93 -5.39 -11.34
CA TYR A 73 -10.35 -6.03 -10.09
C TYR A 73 -11.77 -6.60 -10.18
N ALA A 74 -12.67 -5.91 -10.86
CA ALA A 74 -14.03 -6.41 -11.09
C ALA A 74 -14.04 -7.72 -11.90
N MET A 75 -13.23 -7.82 -12.97
CA MET A 75 -13.08 -9.05 -13.75
C MET A 75 -12.51 -10.22 -12.93
N ARG A 76 -11.67 -9.92 -11.93
CA ARG A 76 -11.14 -10.91 -10.97
C ARG A 76 -12.16 -11.31 -9.90
N GLY A 77 -13.31 -10.63 -9.81
CA GLY A 77 -14.27 -10.81 -8.72
C GLY A 77 -13.80 -10.23 -7.39
N SER A 78 -12.91 -9.23 -7.41
CA SER A 78 -12.37 -8.58 -6.21
C SER A 78 -12.92 -7.17 -6.01
N SER A 79 -13.08 -6.80 -4.73
CA SER A 79 -13.52 -5.46 -4.33
C SER A 79 -12.37 -4.44 -4.33
N VAL A 80 -12.68 -3.19 -4.69
CA VAL A 80 -11.80 -2.03 -4.48
C VAL A 80 -12.50 -1.09 -3.52
N TYR A 81 -11.92 -0.91 -2.34
CA TYR A 81 -12.39 0.04 -1.33
C TYR A 81 -11.68 1.37 -1.52
N GLN A 82 -12.43 2.48 -1.38
CA GLN A 82 -11.91 3.83 -1.49
C GLN A 82 -12.16 4.60 -0.20
N GLN A 83 -11.12 5.21 0.35
CA GLN A 83 -11.19 6.16 1.46
C GLN A 83 -10.72 7.53 0.98
N GLU A 84 -11.64 8.50 0.90
CA GLU A 84 -11.27 9.88 0.59
C GLU A 84 -10.45 10.46 1.74
N LEU A 85 -9.27 10.99 1.43
CA LEU A 85 -8.39 11.59 2.42
C LEU A 85 -8.88 13.00 2.74
N ASN A 86 -9.01 13.32 4.02
CA ASN A 86 -9.41 14.63 4.50
C ASN A 86 -8.23 15.64 4.42
N LEU A 87 -7.70 15.85 3.22
CA LEU A 87 -6.60 16.78 2.98
C LEU A 87 -7.12 18.17 2.64
N THR A 88 -6.41 19.21 3.11
CA THR A 88 -6.66 20.58 2.67
C THR A 88 -6.32 20.74 1.19
N SER A 89 -6.80 21.81 0.55
CA SER A 89 -6.47 22.10 -0.84
C SER A 89 -4.95 22.18 -1.07
N ALA A 90 -4.19 22.77 -0.15
CA ALA A 90 -2.74 22.88 -0.27
C ALA A 90 -2.05 21.51 -0.20
N GLU A 91 -2.47 20.65 0.73
CA GLU A 91 -1.92 19.29 0.88
C GLU A 91 -2.26 18.40 -0.31
N LYS A 92 -3.47 18.53 -0.88
CA LYS A 92 -3.83 17.80 -2.11
C LYS A 92 -2.92 18.20 -3.28
N HIS A 93 -2.58 19.48 -3.43
CA HIS A 93 -1.63 19.92 -4.47
C HIS A 93 -0.20 19.44 -4.17
N ARG A 94 0.21 19.44 -2.89
CA ARG A 94 1.50 18.90 -2.48
C ARG A 94 1.60 17.40 -2.80
N LEU A 95 0.55 16.64 -2.50
CA LEU A 95 0.47 15.22 -2.83
C LEU A 95 0.55 14.98 -4.33
N TRP A 96 -0.16 15.78 -5.14
CA TRP A 96 -0.03 15.71 -6.60
C TRP A 96 1.42 15.91 -7.06
N ASN A 97 2.09 16.95 -6.59
CA ASN A 97 3.48 17.23 -6.95
C ASN A 97 4.44 16.10 -6.51
N LEU A 98 4.22 15.52 -5.33
CA LEU A 98 4.99 14.36 -4.84
C LEU A 98 4.80 13.14 -5.75
N LEU A 99 3.56 12.86 -6.16
CA LEU A 99 3.23 11.73 -7.02
C LEU A 99 3.80 11.92 -8.44
N GLU A 100 3.71 13.13 -8.99
CA GLU A 100 4.29 13.46 -10.30
C GLU A 100 5.82 13.34 -10.26
N ALA A 101 6.47 13.89 -9.22
CA ALA A 101 7.91 13.77 -9.04
C ALA A 101 8.34 12.31 -8.87
N ASN A 102 7.58 11.51 -8.11
CA ASN A 102 7.90 10.10 -7.91
C ASN A 102 7.69 9.25 -9.16
N TYR A 103 6.80 9.65 -10.07
CA TYR A 103 6.60 8.94 -11.34
C TYR A 103 7.69 9.19 -12.39
N ARG A 104 8.59 10.17 -12.18
CA ARG A 104 9.70 10.42 -13.10
C ARG A 104 10.60 9.19 -13.26
N PRO A 105 11.21 8.95 -14.44
CA PRO A 105 12.02 7.77 -14.71
C PRO A 105 13.09 7.48 -13.65
N GLU A 106 13.72 8.53 -13.11
CA GLU A 106 14.76 8.46 -12.09
C GLU A 106 14.26 8.09 -10.69
N ASN A 107 12.95 8.25 -10.41
CA ASN A 107 12.37 8.07 -9.07
C ASN A 107 11.38 6.91 -8.96
N ARG A 108 10.87 6.42 -10.10
CA ARG A 108 9.75 5.46 -10.12
C ARG A 108 10.16 4.03 -9.82
N VAL A 109 11.45 3.69 -9.94
CA VAL A 109 11.99 2.35 -9.66
C VAL A 109 12.50 2.29 -8.22
N TYR A 110 12.15 1.24 -7.50
CA TYR A 110 12.59 1.04 -6.12
C TYR A 110 12.81 -0.44 -5.81
N ARG A 111 13.70 -0.70 -4.85
CA ARG A 111 13.92 -2.04 -4.32
C ARG A 111 12.76 -2.40 -3.41
N TYR A 112 11.98 -3.40 -3.78
CA TYR A 112 10.85 -3.84 -2.98
C TYR A 112 11.31 -4.62 -1.76
N ASN A 113 10.73 -4.30 -0.61
CA ASN A 113 10.80 -5.15 0.57
C ASN A 113 9.38 -5.41 1.07
N PHE A 114 9.04 -6.69 1.23
CA PHE A 114 7.68 -7.10 1.55
C PHE A 114 7.12 -6.46 2.83
N PHE A 115 7.95 -6.27 3.87
CA PHE A 115 7.53 -5.68 5.14
C PHE A 115 7.78 -4.18 5.22
N TYR A 116 8.92 -3.70 4.72
CA TYR A 116 9.40 -2.35 5.02
C TYR A 116 9.32 -1.38 3.84
N ASP A 117 9.20 -1.87 2.61
CA ASP A 117 9.16 -1.04 1.40
C ASP A 117 8.28 -1.63 0.29
N ASN A 118 6.99 -1.67 0.57
CA ASN A 118 5.94 -2.23 -0.27
C ASN A 118 4.92 -1.18 -0.73
N CYS A 119 3.87 -1.63 -1.42
CA CYS A 119 2.80 -0.77 -1.95
C CYS A 119 2.16 0.14 -0.89
N THR A 120 1.85 -0.45 0.27
CA THR A 120 1.19 0.22 1.39
C THR A 120 2.10 1.25 2.03
N SER A 121 3.34 0.88 2.32
CA SER A 121 4.32 1.78 2.94
C SER A 121 4.66 2.97 2.03
N ARG A 122 4.74 2.76 0.70
CA ARG A 122 5.00 3.83 -0.28
C ARG A 122 3.82 4.79 -0.36
N ALA A 123 2.59 4.28 -0.47
CA ALA A 123 1.39 5.11 -0.44
C ALA A 123 1.27 5.89 0.87
N ARG A 124 1.53 5.25 2.02
CA ARG A 124 1.54 5.88 3.35
C ARG A 124 2.55 7.03 3.41
N ARG A 125 3.80 6.81 3.00
CA ARG A 125 4.85 7.84 2.99
C ARG A 125 4.45 9.06 2.16
N MET A 126 3.80 8.87 1.00
CA MET A 126 3.31 9.99 0.19
C MET A 126 2.26 10.82 0.92
N ILE A 127 1.34 10.16 1.64
CA ILE A 127 0.35 10.84 2.48
C ILE A 127 1.04 11.60 3.62
N GLU A 128 1.96 10.97 4.34
CA GLU A 128 2.68 11.60 5.45
C GLU A 128 3.52 12.81 5.02
N GLN A 129 4.15 12.74 3.84
CA GLN A 129 4.95 13.85 3.30
C GLN A 129 4.09 15.01 2.79
N CYS A 130 2.83 14.77 2.43
CA CYS A 130 1.97 15.80 1.87
C CYS A 130 1.26 16.64 2.95
N VAL A 131 1.08 16.10 4.16
CA VAL A 131 0.36 16.78 5.24
C VAL A 131 1.22 17.84 5.91
N ASP A 132 0.58 18.92 6.34
CA ASP A 132 1.20 19.94 7.17
C ASP A 132 0.96 19.59 8.65
N GLY A 133 1.90 18.86 9.23
CA GLY A 133 1.80 18.30 10.58
C GLY A 133 2.28 16.84 10.62
N LYS A 134 1.74 16.07 11.56
CA LYS A 134 2.06 14.64 11.72
C LYS A 134 0.79 13.80 11.63
N VAL A 135 0.82 12.74 10.82
CA VAL A 135 -0.21 11.69 10.86
C VAL A 135 0.03 10.81 12.08
N VAL A 136 -1.01 10.64 12.89
CA VAL A 136 -1.04 9.78 14.07
C VAL A 136 -2.00 8.64 13.78
N TYR A 137 -1.48 7.42 13.82
CA TYR A 137 -2.26 6.20 13.65
C TYR A 137 -2.72 5.67 15.01
N PRO A 138 -3.84 4.92 15.07
CA PRO A 138 -4.24 4.21 16.27
C PRO A 138 -3.15 3.20 16.70
N GLN A 139 -3.13 2.85 17.98
CA GLN A 139 -2.26 1.78 18.47
C GLN A 139 -2.69 0.44 17.89
N GLY A 140 -1.72 -0.33 17.39
CA GLY A 140 -1.89 -1.69 16.92
C GLY A 140 -1.84 -2.70 18.07
N ASN A 141 -1.85 -3.97 17.73
CA ASN A 141 -1.72 -5.04 18.71
C ASN A 141 -0.22 -5.35 18.96
N PRO A 142 0.35 -5.03 20.14
CA PRO A 142 1.78 -5.21 20.39
C PRO A 142 2.23 -6.67 20.46
N SER A 143 1.30 -7.64 20.46
CA SER A 143 1.64 -9.07 20.46
C SER A 143 1.84 -9.66 19.07
N LEU A 144 1.52 -8.93 18.00
CA LEU A 144 1.63 -9.45 16.64
C LEU A 144 3.07 -9.34 16.15
N SER A 145 3.48 -10.36 15.41
CA SER A 145 4.68 -10.38 14.57
C SER A 145 4.32 -10.17 13.10
N PHE A 146 5.32 -10.08 12.22
CA PHE A 146 5.06 -10.10 10.78
C PHE A 146 4.44 -11.42 10.32
N ARG A 147 4.91 -12.55 10.88
CA ARG A 147 4.43 -13.88 10.50
C ARG A 147 2.97 -14.09 10.89
N ASP A 148 2.55 -13.60 12.06
CA ASP A 148 1.15 -13.68 12.47
C ASP A 148 0.23 -13.01 11.45
N ILE A 149 0.57 -11.78 11.03
CA ILE A 149 -0.21 -11.06 10.01
C ILE A 149 -0.14 -11.80 8.68
N VAL A 150 1.00 -12.37 8.31
CA VAL A 150 1.11 -13.16 7.07
C VAL A 150 0.14 -14.35 7.09
N HIS A 151 0.11 -15.09 8.18
CA HIS A 151 -0.76 -16.26 8.38
C HIS A 151 -2.25 -15.89 8.35
N GLU A 152 -2.64 -14.69 8.81
CA GLU A 152 -4.01 -14.20 8.64
C GLU A 152 -4.44 -14.12 7.17
N PHE A 153 -3.55 -13.74 6.25
CA PHE A 153 -3.84 -13.61 4.82
C PHE A 153 -3.56 -14.88 4.01
N THR A 154 -2.72 -15.80 4.51
CA THR A 154 -2.43 -17.08 3.85
C THR A 154 -3.31 -18.23 4.35
N ALA A 155 -4.15 -17.98 5.37
CA ALA A 155 -5.12 -18.95 5.86
C ALA A 155 -5.94 -19.58 4.72
N GLY A 156 -5.94 -20.92 4.65
CA GLY A 156 -6.59 -21.68 3.57
C GLY A 156 -5.71 -21.95 2.35
N HIS A 157 -4.47 -21.45 2.32
CA HIS A 157 -3.48 -21.68 1.26
C HIS A 157 -2.19 -22.30 1.83
N PRO A 158 -2.24 -23.55 2.34
CA PRO A 158 -1.14 -24.14 3.13
C PRO A 158 0.19 -24.25 2.36
N TRP A 159 0.14 -24.47 1.05
CA TRP A 159 1.35 -24.51 0.21
C TRP A 159 1.97 -23.13 -0.02
N SER A 160 1.13 -22.09 -0.13
CA SER A 160 1.60 -20.70 -0.24
C SER A 160 2.20 -20.24 1.09
N GLU A 161 1.52 -20.53 2.19
CA GLU A 161 1.99 -20.26 3.55
C GLU A 161 3.34 -20.91 3.81
N LEU A 162 3.47 -22.22 3.57
CA LEU A 162 4.73 -22.94 3.71
C LEU A 162 5.85 -22.32 2.84
N GLY A 163 5.55 -21.98 1.58
CA GLY A 163 6.53 -21.37 0.68
C GLY A 163 7.01 -20.00 1.16
N ILE A 164 6.10 -19.19 1.69
CA ILE A 164 6.41 -17.90 2.30
C ILE A 164 7.22 -18.11 3.58
N ASP A 165 6.80 -19.02 4.46
CA ASP A 165 7.48 -19.31 5.72
C ASP A 165 8.92 -19.76 5.54
N LEU A 166 9.20 -20.59 4.52
CA LEU A 166 10.56 -21.01 4.18
C LEU A 166 11.45 -19.85 3.71
N CYS A 167 10.84 -18.80 3.17
CA CYS A 167 11.56 -17.63 2.70
C CYS A 167 11.64 -16.53 3.77
N LEU A 168 10.72 -16.51 4.75
CA LEU A 168 10.73 -15.62 5.89
C LEU A 168 11.72 -16.11 6.95
N GLY A 169 12.76 -15.32 7.20
CA GLY A 169 13.69 -15.57 8.29
C GLY A 169 13.04 -15.40 9.68
N SER A 170 13.78 -15.78 10.73
CA SER A 170 13.30 -15.72 12.13
C SER A 170 12.97 -14.31 12.62
N GLU A 171 13.46 -13.27 11.93
CA GLU A 171 13.10 -11.87 12.23
C GLU A 171 11.59 -11.61 12.04
N ALA A 172 10.90 -12.40 11.21
CA ALA A 172 9.46 -12.27 11.00
C ALA A 172 8.62 -12.69 12.23
N ASP A 173 9.23 -13.38 13.20
CA ASP A 173 8.58 -13.89 14.42
C ASP A 173 8.69 -12.92 15.62
N GLU A 174 9.48 -11.85 15.48
CA GLU A 174 9.63 -10.85 16.54
C GLU A 174 8.38 -9.94 16.61
N PRO A 175 7.99 -9.48 17.82
CA PRO A 175 6.91 -8.52 17.97
C PRO A 175 7.17 -7.22 17.19
N ILE A 176 6.15 -6.72 16.50
CA ILE A 176 6.24 -5.53 15.66
C ILE A 176 5.41 -4.35 16.20
N ASP A 177 5.90 -3.14 15.95
CA ASP A 177 5.21 -1.92 16.36
C ASP A 177 3.96 -1.62 15.51
N SER A 178 3.13 -0.69 15.99
CA SER A 178 1.90 -0.27 15.33
C SER A 178 2.10 0.20 13.88
N LEU A 179 3.27 0.78 13.55
CA LEU A 179 3.56 1.31 12.22
C LEU A 179 3.99 0.19 11.26
N GLN A 180 4.76 -0.77 11.76
CA GLN A 180 5.17 -1.98 11.03
C GLN A 180 3.96 -2.82 10.64
N GLN A 181 2.94 -2.94 11.50
CA GLN A 181 1.68 -3.64 11.19
C GLN A 181 0.97 -3.06 9.96
N LEU A 182 1.19 -1.78 9.62
CA LEU A 182 0.59 -1.13 8.46
C LEU A 182 1.22 -1.55 7.13
N PHE A 183 2.15 -2.51 7.10
CA PHE A 183 2.65 -3.07 5.86
C PHE A 183 1.52 -3.76 5.07
N ALA A 184 0.54 -4.33 5.77
CA ALA A 184 -0.61 -5.03 5.18
C ALA A 184 -1.71 -4.03 4.76
N PRO A 185 -2.24 -4.11 3.52
CA PRO A 185 -3.23 -3.18 2.99
C PRO A 185 -4.48 -2.97 3.88
N PHE A 186 -5.01 -4.05 4.47
CA PHE A 186 -6.22 -3.96 5.29
C PHE A 186 -5.95 -3.41 6.71
N TYR A 187 -4.77 -3.64 7.26
CA TYR A 187 -4.32 -2.98 8.49
C TYR A 187 -4.19 -1.48 8.26
N MET A 188 -3.56 -1.07 7.16
CA MET A 188 -3.47 0.34 6.78
C MET A 188 -4.85 0.97 6.53
N ARG A 189 -5.77 0.26 5.86
CA ARG A 189 -7.15 0.73 5.66
C ARG A 189 -7.87 1.00 6.98
N ALA A 190 -7.76 0.06 7.93
CA ALA A 190 -8.38 0.18 9.24
C ALA A 190 -7.73 1.31 10.06
N ALA A 191 -6.41 1.43 10.01
CA ALA A 191 -5.68 2.51 10.66
C ALA A 191 -6.02 3.88 10.06
N ALA A 192 -6.08 3.99 8.73
CA ALA A 192 -6.45 5.23 8.02
C ALA A 192 -7.87 5.70 8.35
N GLN A 193 -8.79 4.78 8.68
CA GLN A 193 -10.15 5.14 9.09
C GLN A 193 -10.20 5.88 10.43
N GLN A 194 -9.18 5.72 11.27
CA GLN A 194 -9.10 6.27 12.62
C GLN A 194 -7.90 7.23 12.79
N ALA A 195 -7.09 7.39 11.74
CA ALA A 195 -5.93 8.25 11.77
C ALA A 195 -6.33 9.71 11.96
N GLN A 196 -5.44 10.48 12.57
CA GLN A 196 -5.64 11.91 12.77
C GLN A 196 -4.39 12.66 12.36
N ILE A 197 -4.56 13.88 11.86
CA ILE A 197 -3.47 14.79 11.53
C ILE A 197 -3.38 15.83 12.64
N VAL A 198 -2.18 15.97 13.21
CA VAL A 198 -1.88 16.92 14.28
C VAL A 198 -0.97 18.03 13.75
N SER A 199 -1.42 19.27 13.89
CA SER A 199 -0.65 20.46 13.53
C SER A 199 -0.95 21.58 14.51
N ASP A 200 0.08 22.17 15.12
CA ASP A 200 -0.03 23.22 16.13
C ASP A 200 -1.03 22.91 17.27
N GLY A 201 -1.05 21.64 17.71
CA GLY A 201 -1.95 21.16 18.76
C GLY A 201 -3.41 20.94 18.33
N LYS A 202 -3.76 21.24 17.08
CA LYS A 202 -5.08 20.97 16.50
C LYS A 202 -5.11 19.59 15.86
N TRP A 203 -6.18 18.87 16.15
CA TRP A 203 -6.45 17.54 15.63
C TRP A 203 -7.54 17.61 14.57
N ARG A 204 -7.33 16.91 13.46
CA ARG A 204 -8.36 16.71 12.44
C ARG A 204 -8.32 15.26 11.95
N PRO A 205 -9.48 14.68 11.59
CA PRO A 205 -9.51 13.39 10.93
C PRO A 205 -8.87 13.47 9.54
#